data_AF-Q3HUS8-F1
#
_entry.id   AF-Q3HUS8-F1
#
_cell.length_a   1.000
_cell.length_b   1.000
_cell.length_c   1.000
_cell.angle_alpha   90.00
_cell.angle_beta   90.00
_cell.angle_gamma   90.00
#
_symmetry.space_group_name_H-M   'P 1'
#
loop_
_entity.id
_entity.type
_entity.pdbx_description
1 polymer ?
#
loop_
_entity_poly.entity_id
_entity_poly.type
_entity_poly.pdbx_seq_one_letter_code
_entity_poly.pdbx_strand_id
1 'polypeptide(L)'
;MADFLRPLPFGRISRSTTGLLFYTFSLLYLLSLGYYHFASYRDPTSYFFNPLRAYERRYSSTRITEAQEFLRDAVTIDQPTRPENGVPTICVAIATVRRRGEQYVGLTVASLLAGLTETERESIFLDLLIGNTEPSQHPIYSEKWVETLPDRVLTYRQDDPDFERIKKWEDDGWYRNKTIYDYTHLMQDCYNTGAQYVAMIEDDTLAVRGWLPSALHALDIVKQRTANERWIYLRLFYVDDLIGWNSEEWPRYLTWSFAIWALLTGMMVAAKRVFKRELKTFPASAIWTTSCVFIPAAIALHFMAGKQTMWPISPGVHEMNRYGCCSQGLVFPRSIIPDFLERTDLTTDWLVDMMVEKIADREGWTRWAVVPSLLQHIGATSSKGYGFDDSAKTLWNFRFEEYPYIGI
;
A
#
# COMPACT_ATOMS: atom_id res chain seq x y z
N MET A 1 77.02 -6.99 -32.13
CA MET A 1 76.22 -6.01 -32.87
C MET A 1 75.20 -6.80 -33.68
N ALA A 2 73.91 -6.51 -33.50
CA ALA A 2 72.72 -7.06 -34.18
C ALA A 2 72.41 -8.57 -34.02
N ASP A 3 71.41 -8.88 -33.20
CA ASP A 3 70.20 -9.63 -33.62
C ASP A 3 69.35 -10.00 -32.38
N PHE A 4 68.77 -8.96 -31.78
CA PHE A 4 67.59 -9.09 -30.93
C PHE A 4 66.48 -8.35 -31.67
N LEU A 5 65.42 -9.08 -32.08
CA LEU A 5 64.03 -8.66 -32.31
C LEU A 5 63.37 -9.62 -33.32
N ARG A 6 62.93 -10.79 -32.84
CA ARG A 6 61.83 -11.53 -33.49
C ARG A 6 60.52 -11.02 -32.89
N PRO A 7 59.57 -10.50 -33.69
CA PRO A 7 58.27 -10.15 -33.17
C PRO A 7 57.52 -11.45 -32.81
N LEU A 8 57.06 -11.54 -31.56
CA LEU A 8 56.07 -12.52 -31.13
C LEU A 8 54.85 -12.39 -32.07
N PRO A 9 54.35 -13.49 -32.65
CA PRO A 9 53.11 -13.42 -33.40
C PRO A 9 52.00 -13.12 -32.40
N PHE A 10 51.51 -11.88 -32.40
CA PHE A 10 50.22 -11.55 -31.82
C PHE A 10 49.19 -12.47 -32.47
N GLY A 11 48.84 -13.54 -31.77
CA GLY A 11 47.82 -14.46 -32.18
C GLY A 11 46.56 -13.67 -32.46
N ARG A 12 46.11 -13.69 -33.72
CA ARG A 12 44.75 -13.30 -34.08
C ARG A 12 43.82 -14.13 -33.21
N ILE A 13 43.23 -13.49 -32.19
CA ILE A 13 42.10 -14.05 -31.47
C ILE A 13 40.97 -14.13 -32.49
N SER A 14 40.87 -15.26 -33.19
CA SER A 14 39.70 -15.61 -34.00
C SER A 14 38.55 -15.82 -33.01
N ARG A 15 37.92 -14.73 -32.57
CA ARG A 15 36.70 -14.80 -31.76
C ARG A 15 35.62 -15.40 -32.65
N SER A 16 35.33 -16.70 -32.44
CA SER A 16 34.15 -17.34 -33.02
C SER A 16 32.93 -16.46 -32.77
N THR A 17 32.02 -16.34 -33.74
CA THR A 17 30.79 -15.55 -33.62
C THR A 17 29.99 -15.91 -32.36
N THR A 18 29.99 -17.19 -31.94
CA THR A 18 29.42 -17.63 -30.67
C THR A 18 30.10 -16.98 -29.46
N GLY A 19 31.43 -16.88 -29.48
CA GLY A 19 32.20 -16.27 -28.41
C GLY A 19 31.93 -14.77 -28.31
N LEU A 20 31.88 -14.06 -29.44
CA LEU A 20 31.52 -12.63 -29.45
C LEU A 20 30.11 -12.41 -28.88
N LEU A 21 29.13 -13.20 -29.32
CA LEU A 21 27.76 -13.14 -28.80
C LEU A 21 27.73 -13.38 -27.30
N PHE A 22 28.43 -14.42 -26.84
CA PHE A 22 28.53 -14.74 -25.43
C PHE A 22 29.07 -13.55 -24.63
N TYR A 23 30.20 -12.96 -25.04
CA TYR A 23 30.74 -11.78 -24.37
C TYR A 23 29.79 -10.59 -24.38
N THR A 24 29.12 -10.32 -25.50
CA THR A 24 28.16 -9.20 -25.58
C THR A 24 26.96 -9.40 -24.66
N PHE A 25 26.36 -10.59 -24.65
CA PHE A 25 25.23 -10.88 -23.76
C PHE A 25 25.64 -10.91 -22.30
N SER A 26 26.81 -11.47 -21.96
CA SER A 26 27.33 -11.41 -20.61
C SER A 26 27.58 -9.98 -20.15
N LEU A 27 28.14 -9.12 -21.00
CA LEU A 27 28.33 -7.71 -20.68
C LEU A 27 26.99 -7.01 -20.46
N LEU A 28 26.02 -7.19 -21.37
CA LEU A 28 24.68 -6.62 -21.22
C LEU A 28 23.99 -7.11 -19.95
N TYR A 29 24.09 -8.41 -19.64
CA TYR A 29 23.54 -8.98 -18.43
C TYR A 29 24.16 -8.36 -17.17
N LEU A 30 25.48 -8.19 -17.13
CA LEU A 30 26.16 -7.54 -16.00
C LEU A 30 25.77 -6.06 -15.86
N LEU A 31 25.60 -5.35 -16.96
CA LEU A 31 25.10 -3.97 -16.96
C LEU A 31 23.66 -3.91 -16.43
N SER A 32 22.78 -4.81 -16.90
CA SER A 32 21.41 -4.92 -16.40
C SER A 32 21.37 -5.29 -14.92
N LEU A 33 22.23 -6.21 -14.47
CA LEU A 33 22.36 -6.58 -13.06
C LEU A 33 22.77 -5.37 -12.20
N GLY A 34 23.77 -4.60 -12.66
CA GLY A 34 24.17 -3.35 -12.00
C GLY A 34 23.05 -2.32 -11.98
N TYR A 35 22.33 -2.14 -13.09
CA TYR A 35 21.19 -1.24 -13.16
C TYR A 35 20.09 -1.62 -12.16
N TYR A 36 19.63 -2.88 -12.15
CA TYR A 36 18.56 -3.31 -11.25
C TYR A 36 18.97 -3.31 -9.78
N HIS A 37 20.25 -3.52 -9.47
CA HIS A 37 20.76 -3.31 -8.11
C HIS A 37 20.51 -1.88 -7.60
N PHE A 38 20.60 -0.87 -8.48
CA PHE A 38 20.33 0.53 -8.13
C PHE A 38 18.90 0.98 -8.35
N ALA A 39 18.17 0.39 -9.29
CA ALA A 39 16.79 0.78 -9.60
C ALA A 39 15.77 0.10 -8.67
N SER A 40 16.00 -1.16 -8.29
CA SER A 40 15.04 -1.98 -7.56
C SER A 40 15.22 -1.99 -6.04
N TYR A 41 16.11 -1.16 -5.49
CA TYR A 41 16.41 -1.21 -4.05
C TYR A 41 15.22 -0.84 -3.15
N ARG A 42 14.21 -0.13 -3.68
CA ARG A 42 12.96 0.23 -2.98
C ARG A 42 11.80 -0.71 -3.27
N ASP A 43 11.97 -1.70 -4.16
CA ASP A 43 10.93 -2.66 -4.48
C ASP A 43 11.02 -3.83 -3.48
N PRO A 44 10.06 -3.98 -2.55
CA PRO A 44 10.09 -5.03 -1.53
C PRO A 44 10.02 -6.44 -2.13
N THR A 45 9.58 -6.56 -3.38
CA THR A 45 9.42 -7.81 -4.11
C THR A 45 10.68 -8.18 -4.91
N SER A 46 11.73 -7.36 -4.81
CA SER A 46 13.02 -7.51 -5.51
C SER A 46 14.05 -8.24 -4.66
N TYR A 47 14.88 -9.06 -5.31
CA TYR A 47 16.10 -9.60 -4.70
C TYR A 47 17.09 -8.50 -4.30
N PHE A 48 17.04 -7.34 -4.96
CA PHE A 48 17.92 -6.20 -4.69
C PHE A 48 17.38 -5.25 -3.61
N PHE A 49 16.24 -5.60 -2.98
CA PHE A 49 15.65 -4.79 -1.92
C PHE A 49 16.66 -4.52 -0.80
N ASN A 50 16.81 -3.25 -0.44
CA ASN A 50 17.71 -2.85 0.64
C ASN A 50 16.91 -2.11 1.72
N PRO A 51 16.49 -2.77 2.81
CA PRO A 51 15.65 -2.16 3.83
C PRO A 51 16.28 -0.93 4.47
N LEU A 52 17.62 -0.88 4.59
CA LEU A 52 18.33 0.27 5.17
C LEU A 52 18.18 1.55 4.34
N ARG A 53 17.92 1.41 3.03
CA ARG A 53 17.73 2.54 2.10
C ARG A 53 16.28 2.70 1.65
N ALA A 54 15.52 1.62 1.62
CA ALA A 54 14.16 1.59 1.07
C ALA A 54 13.17 2.31 1.98
N TYR A 55 13.30 2.11 3.30
CA TYR A 55 12.44 2.72 4.33
C TYR A 55 12.87 4.15 4.71
N GLU A 56 13.74 4.78 3.91
CA GLU A 56 14.07 6.20 4.07
C GLU A 56 12.79 7.04 3.93
N ARG A 57 12.44 7.75 5.01
CA ARG A 57 11.32 8.69 5.06
C ARG A 57 11.73 9.97 4.34
N ARG A 58 11.05 10.27 3.24
CA ARG A 58 11.22 11.46 2.43
C ARG A 58 9.98 12.33 2.63
N TYR A 59 8.96 12.13 1.81
CA TYR A 59 7.69 12.82 1.89
C TYR A 59 7.03 12.68 3.28
N SER A 60 7.09 11.48 3.88
CA SER A 60 6.53 11.27 5.22
C SER A 60 7.17 12.17 6.29
N SER A 61 8.47 12.45 6.20
CA SER A 61 9.13 13.31 7.19
C SER A 61 8.58 14.73 7.14
N THR A 62 8.42 15.29 5.93
CA THR A 62 7.81 16.61 5.72
C THR A 62 6.37 16.64 6.23
N ARG A 63 5.56 15.63 5.90
CA ARG A 63 4.16 15.56 6.36
C ARG A 63 4.01 15.39 7.86
N ILE A 64 4.92 14.69 8.53
CA ILE A 64 4.95 14.62 10.00
C ILE A 64 5.21 16.00 10.59
N THR A 65 6.18 16.75 10.07
CA THR A 65 6.47 18.12 10.55
C THR A 65 5.26 19.03 10.38
N GLU A 66 4.63 19.02 9.21
CA GLU A 66 3.43 19.84 8.95
C GLU A 66 2.25 19.47 9.88
N ALA A 67 2.05 18.17 10.14
CA ALA A 67 1.04 17.70 11.08
C ALA A 67 1.36 18.14 12.53
N GLN A 68 2.63 18.07 12.94
CA GLN A 68 3.06 18.53 14.26
C GLN A 68 2.87 20.04 14.45
N GLU A 69 3.17 20.84 13.43
CA GLU A 69 2.94 22.28 13.44
C GLU A 69 1.44 22.59 13.59
N PHE A 70 0.60 21.96 12.76
CA PHE A 70 -0.86 22.12 12.85
C PHE A 70 -1.41 21.71 14.22
N LEU A 71 -0.94 20.59 14.79
CA LEU A 71 -1.39 20.11 16.09
C LEU A 71 -1.00 21.05 17.24
N ARG A 72 0.15 21.72 17.15
CA ARG A 72 0.56 22.75 18.12
C ARG A 72 -0.36 23.98 18.05
N ASP A 73 -0.77 24.37 16.84
CA ASP A 73 -1.62 25.53 16.61
C ASP A 73 -3.11 25.26 16.93
N ALA A 74 -3.50 23.98 17.04
CA ALA A 74 -4.86 23.54 17.34
C ALA A 74 -5.45 24.08 18.66
N VAL A 75 -4.60 24.58 19.57
CA VAL A 75 -5.02 25.25 20.82
C VAL A 75 -5.76 26.57 20.53
N THR A 76 -5.49 27.19 19.40
CA THR A 76 -6.07 28.48 18.98
C THR A 76 -7.25 28.32 18.02
N ILE A 77 -7.57 27.09 17.63
CA ILE A 77 -8.64 26.78 16.69
C ILE A 77 -9.96 26.63 17.46
N ASP A 78 -10.99 27.35 17.03
CA ASP A 78 -12.35 27.18 17.53
C ASP A 78 -12.95 25.86 17.05
N GLN A 79 -13.90 25.32 17.80
CA GLN A 79 -14.61 24.12 17.38
C GLN A 79 -15.28 24.31 16.01
N PRO A 80 -15.30 23.27 15.17
CA PRO A 80 -15.99 23.32 13.88
C PRO A 80 -17.46 23.69 14.10
N THR A 81 -17.90 24.81 13.51
CA THR A 81 -19.32 25.19 13.52
C THR A 81 -20.00 24.52 12.34
N ARG A 82 -20.88 23.56 12.63
CA ARG A 82 -21.66 22.89 11.60
C ARG A 82 -23.05 23.53 11.48
N PRO A 83 -23.54 23.82 10.26
CA PRO A 83 -24.93 24.20 10.06
C PRO A 83 -25.86 23.09 10.58
N GLU A 84 -26.93 23.43 11.30
CA GLU A 84 -27.87 22.44 11.89
C GLU A 84 -28.43 21.42 10.88
N ASN A 85 -28.44 21.76 9.58
CA ASN A 85 -28.90 20.89 8.49
C ASN A 85 -27.79 20.48 7.50
N GLY A 86 -26.52 20.75 7.83
CA GLY A 86 -25.38 20.45 6.97
C GLY A 86 -25.04 18.96 6.99
N VAL A 87 -25.48 18.22 5.96
CA VAL A 87 -25.08 16.83 5.77
C VAL A 87 -23.64 16.80 5.23
N PRO A 88 -22.69 16.15 5.91
CA PRO A 88 -21.31 16.08 5.45
C PRO A 88 -21.20 15.24 4.18
N THR A 89 -20.19 15.53 3.36
CA THR A 89 -19.86 14.65 2.24
C THR A 89 -19.27 13.34 2.77
N ILE A 90 -18.38 13.42 3.75
CA ILE A 90 -17.67 12.28 4.31
C ILE A 90 -17.65 12.33 5.84
N CYS A 91 -17.89 11.20 6.48
CA CYS A 91 -17.62 11.00 7.91
C CYS A 91 -16.30 10.25 8.07
N VAL A 92 -15.32 10.86 8.72
CA VAL A 92 -14.02 10.27 9.02
C VAL A 92 -14.08 9.70 10.43
N ALA A 93 -14.01 8.39 10.52
CA ALA A 93 -14.08 7.59 11.73
C ALA A 93 -12.68 7.13 12.13
N ILE A 94 -12.20 7.56 13.30
CA ILE A 94 -10.94 7.12 13.90
C ILE A 94 -11.21 6.53 15.26
N ALA A 95 -10.85 5.25 15.46
CA ALA A 95 -10.85 4.61 16.78
C ALA A 95 -9.42 4.56 17.31
N THR A 96 -9.23 4.98 18.56
CA THR A 96 -7.92 4.97 19.23
C THR A 96 -8.01 4.28 20.58
N VAL A 97 -6.97 3.51 20.90
CA VAL A 97 -6.81 2.86 22.20
C VAL A 97 -5.42 3.17 22.73
N ARG A 98 -5.28 3.24 24.06
CA ARG A 98 -3.99 3.48 24.70
C ARG A 98 -2.90 2.52 24.21
N ARG A 99 -1.89 3.07 23.53
CA ARG A 99 -0.63 2.36 23.20
C ARG A 99 0.38 2.47 24.35
N ARG A 100 1.36 1.57 24.41
CA ARG A 100 2.44 1.62 25.42
C ARG A 100 3.48 2.71 25.15
N GLY A 101 3.65 3.08 23.89
CA GLY A 101 4.61 4.08 23.45
C GLY A 101 3.90 5.34 22.95
N GLU A 102 4.36 5.79 21.80
CA GLU A 102 3.83 6.96 21.11
C GLU A 102 2.35 6.77 20.74
N GLN A 103 1.56 7.82 20.96
CA GLN A 103 0.17 7.88 20.50
C GLN A 103 0.18 8.61 19.15
N TYR A 104 -0.08 7.89 18.07
CA TYR A 104 0.01 8.44 16.70
C TYR A 104 -1.25 9.22 16.29
N VAL A 105 -2.36 9.04 17.00
CA VAL A 105 -3.68 9.58 16.64
C VAL A 105 -3.70 11.10 16.45
N GLY A 106 -2.93 11.85 17.25
CA GLY A 106 -2.82 13.30 17.06
C GLY A 106 -2.20 13.66 15.71
N LEU A 107 -1.16 12.92 15.28
CA LEU A 107 -0.56 13.09 13.95
C LEU A 107 -1.52 12.67 12.84
N THR A 108 -2.26 11.57 13.04
CA THR A 108 -3.28 11.11 12.08
C THR A 108 -4.32 12.20 11.85
N VAL A 109 -4.97 12.66 12.93
CA VAL A 109 -5.98 13.73 12.89
C VAL A 109 -5.41 15.00 12.26
N ALA A 110 -4.25 15.46 12.73
CA ALA A 110 -3.63 16.66 12.19
C ALA A 110 -3.29 16.51 10.71
N SER A 111 -2.78 15.36 10.26
CA SER A 111 -2.42 15.16 8.85
C SER A 111 -3.65 15.13 7.93
N LEU A 112 -4.80 14.68 8.42
CA LEU A 112 -6.06 14.68 7.67
C LEU A 112 -6.64 16.10 7.53
N LEU A 113 -6.42 16.97 8.51
CA LEU A 113 -7.00 18.32 8.54
C LEU A 113 -6.04 19.41 8.05
N ALA A 114 -4.73 19.22 8.20
CA ALA A 114 -3.72 20.21 7.85
C ALA A 114 -3.73 20.49 6.33
N GLY A 115 -3.93 21.77 5.99
CA GLY A 115 -3.94 22.24 4.61
C GLY A 115 -5.28 22.08 3.89
N LEU A 116 -6.35 21.67 4.58
CA LEU A 116 -7.70 21.77 4.05
C LEU A 116 -8.15 23.24 3.99
N THR A 117 -8.90 23.57 2.94
CA THR A 117 -9.69 24.80 2.87
C THR A 117 -10.88 24.73 3.85
N GLU A 118 -11.46 25.88 4.17
CA GLU A 118 -12.67 25.96 5.01
C GLU A 118 -13.81 25.09 4.45
N THR A 119 -14.05 25.18 3.14
CA THR A 119 -15.06 24.36 2.45
C THR A 119 -14.77 22.86 2.51
N GLU A 120 -13.49 22.45 2.45
CA GLU A 120 -13.13 21.04 2.59
C GLU A 120 -13.31 20.57 4.03
N ARG A 121 -12.94 21.38 5.02
CA ARG A 121 -13.13 21.07 6.45
C ARG A 121 -14.61 20.93 6.80
N GLU A 122 -15.48 21.81 6.29
CA GLU A 122 -16.93 21.75 6.47
C GLU A 122 -17.55 20.46 5.89
N SER A 123 -16.95 19.93 4.82
CA SER A 123 -17.42 18.70 4.17
C SER A 123 -17.10 17.41 4.95
N ILE A 124 -16.20 17.49 5.95
CA ILE A 124 -15.78 16.39 6.81
C ILE A 124 -16.54 16.45 8.13
N PHE A 125 -17.13 15.33 8.57
CA PHE A 125 -17.43 15.09 9.98
C PHE A 125 -16.36 14.18 10.57
N LEU A 126 -15.56 14.69 11.50
CA LEU A 126 -14.52 13.91 12.17
C LEU A 126 -15.08 13.33 13.47
N ASP A 127 -15.15 12.00 13.52
CA ASP A 127 -15.65 11.22 14.64
C ASP A 127 -14.51 10.43 15.27
N LEU A 128 -14.18 10.75 16.52
CA LEU A 128 -13.05 10.17 17.24
C LEU A 128 -13.57 9.32 18.41
N LEU A 129 -13.37 8.00 18.34
CA LEU A 129 -13.67 7.09 19.45
C LEU A 129 -12.43 6.92 20.35
N ILE A 130 -12.56 7.35 21.61
CA ILE A 130 -11.64 6.98 22.67
C ILE A 130 -12.07 5.60 23.18
N GLY A 131 -11.50 4.56 22.56
CA GLY A 131 -11.86 3.16 22.80
C GLY A 131 -11.30 2.61 24.11
N ASN A 132 -11.20 3.38 25.18
CA ASN A 132 -10.87 2.87 26.51
C ASN A 132 -12.12 2.87 27.38
N THR A 133 -12.39 1.79 28.13
CA THR A 133 -13.58 1.75 29.02
C THR A 133 -13.54 2.80 30.11
N GLU A 134 -12.33 3.18 30.54
CA GLU A 134 -12.05 4.38 31.31
C GLU A 134 -11.29 5.39 30.42
N PRO A 135 -11.97 6.41 29.86
CA PRO A 135 -11.37 7.34 28.90
C PRO A 135 -10.15 8.07 29.46
N SER A 136 -10.13 8.37 30.76
CA SER A 136 -9.02 9.06 31.44
C SER A 136 -7.69 8.27 31.42
N GLN A 137 -7.72 6.96 31.12
CA GLN A 137 -6.51 6.17 30.93
C GLN A 137 -5.82 6.44 29.59
N HIS A 138 -6.53 6.98 28.59
CA HIS A 138 -5.96 7.29 27.30
C HIS A 138 -5.17 8.61 27.39
N PRO A 139 -3.85 8.64 27.06
CA PRO A 139 -3.02 9.84 27.25
C PRO A 139 -3.54 11.10 26.57
N ILE A 140 -4.14 10.95 25.39
CA ILE A 140 -4.68 12.07 24.61
C ILE A 140 -5.97 12.67 25.20
N TYR A 141 -6.66 11.97 26.11
CA TYR A 141 -8.03 12.35 26.52
C TYR A 141 -8.11 13.77 27.12
N SER A 142 -7.02 14.23 27.73
CA SER A 142 -6.90 15.59 28.29
C SER A 142 -6.21 16.59 27.36
N GLU A 143 -5.85 16.20 26.14
CA GLU A 143 -5.19 17.08 25.19
C GLU A 143 -6.19 18.04 24.53
N LYS A 144 -5.83 19.32 24.45
CA LYS A 144 -6.73 20.38 23.99
C LYS A 144 -7.28 20.14 22.58
N TRP A 145 -6.48 19.58 21.69
CA TRP A 145 -6.88 19.33 20.31
C TRP A 145 -8.01 18.29 20.20
N VAL A 146 -8.18 17.41 21.19
CA VAL A 146 -9.30 16.45 21.23
C VAL A 146 -10.63 17.17 21.42
N GLU A 147 -10.62 18.32 22.09
CA GLU A 147 -11.80 19.16 22.26
C GLU A 147 -12.08 20.06 21.05
N THR A 148 -11.07 20.38 20.23
CA THR A 148 -11.20 21.42 19.18
C THR A 148 -11.23 20.88 17.76
N LEU A 149 -10.51 19.80 17.45
CA LEU A 149 -10.37 19.32 16.07
C LEU A 149 -11.51 18.38 15.63
N PRO A 150 -11.93 17.36 16.42
CA PRO A 150 -13.04 16.49 16.06
C PRO A 150 -14.37 17.24 16.09
N ASP A 151 -15.30 16.85 15.21
CA ASP A 151 -16.70 17.27 15.31
C ASP A 151 -17.39 16.54 16.48
N ARG A 152 -16.95 15.32 16.79
CA ARG A 152 -17.46 14.50 17.88
C ARG A 152 -16.38 13.62 18.48
N VAL A 153 -16.41 13.50 19.81
CA VAL A 153 -15.60 12.55 20.58
C VAL A 153 -16.54 11.56 21.26
N LEU A 154 -16.36 10.27 20.97
CA LEU A 154 -17.13 9.17 21.52
C LEU A 154 -16.36 8.48 22.64
N THR A 155 -17.11 8.02 23.64
CA THR A 155 -16.65 7.15 24.72
C THR A 155 -17.72 6.09 24.97
N TYR A 156 -17.35 4.94 25.53
CA TYR A 156 -18.35 3.96 25.92
C TYR A 156 -19.17 4.48 27.11
N ARG A 157 -20.48 4.32 27.04
CA ARG A 157 -21.37 4.67 28.13
C ARG A 157 -21.57 3.47 29.05
N GLN A 158 -21.61 3.70 30.35
CA GLN A 158 -21.82 2.63 31.34
C GLN A 158 -23.22 1.98 31.24
N ASP A 159 -24.19 2.67 30.63
CA ASP A 159 -25.53 2.15 30.36
C ASP A 159 -25.62 1.35 29.04
N ASP A 160 -24.53 1.24 28.28
CA ASP A 160 -24.47 0.38 27.10
C ASP A 160 -24.60 -1.10 27.51
N PRO A 161 -25.55 -1.87 26.95
CA PRO A 161 -25.69 -3.30 27.23
C PRO A 161 -24.40 -4.12 27.05
N ASP A 162 -23.51 -3.67 26.17
CA ASP A 162 -22.25 -4.34 25.86
C ASP A 162 -21.07 -3.84 26.72
N PHE A 163 -21.27 -2.84 27.59
CA PHE A 163 -20.19 -2.21 28.38
C PHE A 163 -19.35 -3.22 29.18
N GLU A 164 -20.01 -4.10 29.94
CA GLU A 164 -19.32 -5.11 30.75
C GLU A 164 -18.54 -6.11 29.89
N ARG A 165 -19.05 -6.41 28.68
CA ARG A 165 -18.35 -7.29 27.73
C ARG A 165 -17.11 -6.60 27.16
N ILE A 166 -17.22 -5.32 26.79
CA ILE A 166 -16.10 -4.51 26.27
C ILE A 166 -15.02 -4.37 27.34
N LYS A 167 -15.41 -4.08 28.57
CA LYS A 167 -14.49 -3.98 29.71
C LYS A 167 -13.76 -5.29 29.95
N LYS A 168 -14.48 -6.41 29.92
CA LYS A 168 -13.86 -7.73 30.02
C LYS A 168 -12.85 -7.99 28.88
N TRP A 169 -13.17 -7.65 27.64
CA TRP A 169 -12.23 -7.79 26.52
C TRP A 169 -10.97 -6.94 26.70
N GLU A 170 -11.11 -5.73 27.26
CA GLU A 170 -9.98 -4.86 27.59
C GLU A 170 -9.11 -5.46 28.70
N ASP A 171 -9.72 -5.88 29.81
CA ASP A 171 -9.04 -6.46 30.97
C ASP A 171 -8.33 -7.79 30.64
N ASP A 172 -8.99 -8.66 29.87
CA ASP A 172 -8.44 -9.96 29.43
C ASP A 172 -7.39 -9.80 28.30
N GLY A 173 -7.20 -8.59 27.77
CA GLY A 173 -6.29 -8.31 26.65
C GLY A 173 -6.78 -8.87 25.30
N TRP A 174 -8.07 -9.16 25.17
CA TRP A 174 -8.73 -9.64 23.97
C TRP A 174 -9.07 -8.48 23.01
N TYR A 175 -8.04 -7.81 22.52
CA TYR A 175 -8.21 -6.63 21.66
C TYR A 175 -8.89 -6.95 20.32
N ARG A 176 -8.88 -8.20 19.83
CA ARG A 176 -9.44 -8.55 18.51
C ARG A 176 -10.95 -8.27 18.39
N ASN A 177 -11.75 -8.87 19.26
CA ASN A 177 -13.21 -8.71 19.24
C ASN A 177 -13.60 -7.27 19.56
N LYS A 178 -12.87 -6.66 20.50
CA LYS A 178 -13.05 -5.24 20.83
C LYS A 178 -12.77 -4.34 19.63
N THR A 179 -11.70 -4.54 18.86
CA THR A 179 -11.43 -3.74 17.66
C THR A 179 -12.52 -3.91 16.59
N ILE A 180 -13.12 -5.10 16.43
CA ILE A 180 -14.28 -5.27 15.53
C ILE A 180 -15.49 -4.50 16.07
N TYR A 181 -15.75 -4.57 17.38
CA TYR A 181 -16.82 -3.79 18.01
C TYR A 181 -16.62 -2.28 17.77
N ASP A 182 -15.43 -1.76 18.07
CA ASP A 182 -15.08 -0.35 17.88
C ASP A 182 -15.27 0.08 16.43
N TYR A 183 -14.83 -0.74 15.49
CA TYR A 183 -14.98 -0.49 14.07
C TYR A 183 -16.43 -0.42 13.62
N THR A 184 -17.25 -1.39 14.04
CA THR A 184 -18.67 -1.47 13.64
C THR A 184 -19.53 -0.41 14.33
N HIS A 185 -19.27 -0.16 15.62
CA HIS A 185 -19.92 0.90 16.40
C HIS A 185 -19.64 2.28 15.79
N LEU A 186 -18.38 2.59 15.51
CA LEU A 186 -17.99 3.87 14.91
C LEU A 186 -18.49 4.01 13.47
N MET A 187 -18.48 2.94 12.68
CA MET A 187 -19.08 2.95 11.34
C MET A 187 -20.58 3.23 11.39
N GLN A 188 -21.31 2.62 12.32
CA GLN A 188 -22.74 2.86 12.51
C GLN A 188 -23.02 4.30 12.94
N ASP A 189 -22.19 4.86 13.82
CA ASP A 189 -22.36 6.23 14.28
C ASP A 189 -22.05 7.26 13.17
N CYS A 190 -21.02 7.01 12.37
CA CYS A 190 -20.76 7.77 11.15
C CYS A 190 -21.89 7.63 10.12
N TYR A 191 -22.48 6.44 9.97
CA TYR A 191 -23.65 6.23 9.11
C TYR A 191 -24.84 7.09 9.59
N ASN A 192 -25.04 7.26 10.89
CA ASN A 192 -26.16 8.05 11.41
C ASN A 192 -26.05 9.56 11.10
N THR A 193 -24.87 10.07 10.76
CA THR A 193 -24.66 11.48 10.37
C THR A 193 -25.29 11.85 9.02
N GLY A 194 -25.69 10.87 8.21
CA GLY A 194 -26.19 11.09 6.86
C GLY A 194 -25.10 11.22 5.79
N ALA A 195 -23.82 11.13 6.15
CA ALA A 195 -22.70 11.25 5.21
C ALA A 195 -22.83 10.33 3.98
N GLN A 196 -22.41 10.83 2.82
CA GLN A 196 -22.41 10.05 1.56
C GLN A 196 -21.36 8.93 1.59
N TYR A 197 -20.25 9.18 2.28
CA TYR A 197 -19.16 8.24 2.46
C TYR A 197 -18.74 8.16 3.93
N VAL A 198 -18.27 6.99 4.36
CA VAL A 198 -17.65 6.78 5.67
C VAL A 198 -16.21 6.32 5.46
N ALA A 199 -15.25 7.14 5.88
CA ALA A 199 -13.83 6.80 5.87
C ALA A 199 -13.44 6.22 7.23
N MET A 200 -13.16 4.93 7.28
CA MET A 200 -12.60 4.26 8.45
C MET A 200 -11.07 4.36 8.38
N ILE A 201 -10.46 5.11 9.29
CA ILE A 201 -9.03 5.41 9.30
C ILE A 201 -8.40 4.92 10.61
N GLU A 202 -7.29 4.17 10.54
CA GLU A 202 -6.54 3.74 11.72
C GLU A 202 -5.76 4.92 12.34
N ASP A 203 -5.57 4.86 13.65
CA ASP A 203 -4.98 5.92 14.48
C ASP A 203 -3.48 6.15 14.26
N ASP A 204 -2.81 5.33 13.43
CA ASP A 204 -1.38 5.42 13.11
C ASP A 204 -1.11 5.58 11.62
N THR A 205 -1.84 6.49 11.00
CA THR A 205 -1.73 6.80 9.57
C THR A 205 -1.35 8.26 9.33
N LEU A 206 -0.80 8.53 8.15
CA LEU A 206 -0.36 9.84 7.72
C LEU A 206 -0.93 10.13 6.35
N ALA A 207 -1.74 11.18 6.24
CA ALA A 207 -2.35 11.56 4.97
C ALA A 207 -1.45 12.46 4.12
N VAL A 208 -1.49 12.24 2.80
CA VAL A 208 -0.92 13.18 1.84
C VAL A 208 -1.64 14.53 1.92
N ARG A 209 -0.95 15.61 1.55
CA ARG A 209 -1.61 16.91 1.35
C ARG A 209 -2.67 16.77 0.24
N GLY A 210 -3.87 17.28 0.47
CA GLY A 210 -4.98 17.19 -0.50
C GLY A 210 -5.54 15.78 -0.69
N TRP A 211 -5.46 14.94 0.35
CA TRP A 211 -6.02 13.58 0.31
C TRP A 211 -7.53 13.57 0.01
N LEU A 212 -8.29 14.51 0.56
CA LEU A 212 -9.75 14.56 0.44
C LEU A 212 -10.23 14.71 -1.02
N PRO A 213 -9.85 15.77 -1.76
CA PRO A 213 -10.26 15.90 -3.15
C PRO A 213 -9.76 14.74 -4.02
N SER A 214 -8.58 14.20 -3.72
CA SER A 214 -8.03 13.02 -4.41
C SER A 214 -8.88 11.76 -4.18
N ALA A 215 -9.32 11.53 -2.93
CA ALA A 215 -10.15 10.40 -2.56
C ALA A 215 -11.56 10.52 -3.18
N LEU A 216 -12.18 11.70 -3.11
CA LEU A 216 -13.49 11.95 -3.73
C LEU A 216 -13.45 11.77 -5.26
N HIS A 217 -12.39 12.26 -5.91
CA HIS A 217 -12.21 12.03 -7.35
C HIS A 217 -12.06 10.55 -7.69
N ALA A 218 -11.31 9.79 -6.89
CA ALA A 218 -11.18 8.34 -7.05
C ALA A 218 -12.53 7.62 -6.86
N LEU A 219 -13.34 8.03 -5.87
CA LEU A 219 -14.69 7.50 -5.65
C LEU A 219 -15.62 7.78 -6.84
N ASP A 220 -15.55 8.97 -7.45
CA ASP A 220 -16.32 9.28 -8.65
C ASP A 220 -15.94 8.37 -9.82
N ILE A 221 -14.65 8.08 -10.00
CA ILE A 221 -14.18 7.11 -11.02
C ILE A 221 -14.74 5.71 -10.73
N VAL A 222 -14.70 5.25 -9.47
CA VAL A 222 -15.28 3.96 -9.07
C VAL A 222 -16.77 3.93 -9.42
N LYS A 223 -17.52 4.97 -9.04
CA LYS A 223 -18.96 5.07 -9.30
C LYS A 223 -19.29 5.01 -10.79
N GLN A 224 -18.49 5.64 -11.64
CA GLN A 224 -18.65 5.58 -13.09
C GLN A 224 -18.37 4.17 -13.67
N ARG A 225 -17.43 3.43 -13.08
CA ARG A 225 -17.06 2.07 -13.53
C ARG A 225 -17.98 0.97 -13.03
N THR A 226 -18.69 1.20 -11.93
CA THR A 226 -19.43 0.17 -11.17
C THR A 226 -20.95 0.21 -11.38
N ALA A 227 -21.45 0.80 -12.47
CA ALA A 227 -22.88 1.06 -12.68
C ALA A 227 -23.81 -0.16 -12.43
N ASN A 228 -23.31 -1.39 -12.56
CA ASN A 228 -24.05 -2.64 -12.25
C ASN A 228 -23.34 -3.57 -11.24
N GLU A 229 -22.17 -3.20 -10.70
CA GLU A 229 -21.37 -4.07 -9.82
C GLU A 229 -21.37 -3.54 -8.38
N ARG A 230 -21.66 -4.40 -7.40
CA ARG A 230 -21.58 -4.02 -5.99
C ARG A 230 -20.12 -3.97 -5.56
N TRP A 231 -19.72 -2.87 -4.91
CA TRP A 231 -18.39 -2.70 -4.35
C TRP A 231 -18.50 -2.22 -2.90
N ILE A 232 -17.51 -2.59 -2.08
CA ILE A 232 -17.54 -2.36 -0.63
C ILE A 232 -16.79 -1.10 -0.20
N TYR A 233 -15.61 -0.83 -0.77
CA TYR A 233 -14.81 0.32 -0.35
C TYR A 233 -13.81 0.77 -1.44
N LEU A 234 -13.30 1.99 -1.26
CA LEU A 234 -12.05 2.48 -1.84
C LEU A 234 -10.95 2.46 -0.77
N ARG A 235 -9.86 1.78 -1.06
CA ARG A 235 -8.68 1.65 -0.22
C ARG A 235 -7.72 2.81 -0.47
N LEU A 236 -7.40 3.53 0.61
CA LEU A 236 -6.47 4.66 0.60
C LEU A 236 -5.03 4.26 0.93
N PHE A 237 -4.84 3.06 1.49
CA PHE A 237 -3.55 2.46 1.81
C PHE A 237 -3.47 0.98 1.42
N TYR A 238 -2.36 0.59 0.81
CA TYR A 238 -2.00 -0.80 0.59
C TYR A 238 -0.51 -1.00 0.81
N VAL A 239 -0.14 -2.21 1.22
CA VAL A 239 1.26 -2.61 1.42
C VAL A 239 1.84 -3.10 0.10
N ASP A 240 2.95 -2.50 -0.35
CA ASP A 240 3.57 -2.88 -1.63
C ASP A 240 4.14 -4.30 -1.63
N ASP A 241 4.57 -4.81 -0.46
CA ASP A 241 5.17 -6.13 -0.28
C ASP A 241 4.24 -7.28 -0.73
N LEU A 242 2.93 -7.12 -0.54
CA LEU A 242 1.95 -8.13 -0.93
C LEU A 242 1.63 -8.13 -2.43
N ILE A 243 2.00 -7.06 -3.14
CA ILE A 243 1.74 -6.92 -4.57
C ILE A 243 2.92 -7.50 -5.38
N GLY A 244 3.52 -8.59 -4.92
CA GLY A 244 4.68 -9.24 -5.53
C GLY A 244 4.38 -10.34 -6.53
N TRP A 245 5.44 -11.11 -6.83
CA TRP A 245 5.37 -12.35 -7.58
C TRP A 245 4.73 -13.43 -6.70
N ASN A 246 3.40 -13.40 -6.62
CA ASN A 246 2.63 -14.22 -5.68
C ASN A 246 2.59 -15.68 -6.12
N SER A 247 2.83 -16.58 -5.17
CA SER A 247 3.01 -18.01 -5.45
C SER A 247 1.77 -18.66 -6.06
N GLU A 248 0.58 -18.13 -5.77
CA GLU A 248 -0.70 -18.62 -6.29
C GLU A 248 -0.82 -18.43 -7.81
N GLU A 249 -0.04 -17.51 -8.39
CA GLU A 249 -0.06 -17.18 -9.82
C GLU A 249 1.10 -17.85 -10.60
N TRP A 250 1.83 -18.79 -9.98
CA TRP A 250 2.97 -19.49 -10.61
C TRP A 250 2.65 -20.12 -11.97
N PRO A 251 1.46 -20.72 -12.24
CA PRO A 251 1.20 -21.32 -13.55
C PRO A 251 1.16 -20.26 -14.65
N ARG A 252 0.65 -19.07 -14.33
CA ARG A 252 0.61 -17.93 -15.25
C ARG A 252 2.01 -17.43 -15.55
N TYR A 253 2.85 -17.27 -14.52
CA TYR A 253 4.25 -16.86 -14.69
C TYR A 253 5.05 -17.82 -15.56
N LEU A 254 4.89 -19.13 -15.30
CA LEU A 254 5.54 -20.18 -16.08
C LEU A 254 5.06 -20.17 -17.54
N THR A 255 3.75 -20.04 -17.77
CA THR A 255 3.16 -20.01 -19.11
C THR A 255 3.72 -18.86 -19.94
N TRP A 256 3.76 -17.64 -19.38
CA TRP A 256 4.32 -16.47 -20.07
C TRP A 256 5.82 -16.58 -20.29
N SER A 257 6.56 -17.09 -19.30
CA SER A 257 8.01 -17.33 -19.44
C SER A 257 8.31 -18.33 -20.56
N PHE A 258 7.55 -19.42 -20.63
CA PHE A 258 7.66 -20.42 -21.68
C PHE A 258 7.25 -19.88 -23.05
N ALA A 259 6.16 -19.09 -23.12
CA ALA A 259 5.71 -18.48 -24.36
C ALA A 259 6.76 -17.52 -24.94
N ILE A 260 7.34 -16.65 -24.11
CA ILE A 260 8.44 -15.75 -24.52
C ILE A 260 9.65 -16.56 -24.98
N TRP A 261 10.05 -17.58 -24.21
CA TRP A 261 11.17 -18.45 -24.56
C TRP A 261 10.96 -19.15 -25.91
N ALA A 262 9.79 -19.75 -26.12
CA ALA A 262 9.43 -20.46 -27.34
C ALA A 262 9.34 -19.51 -28.55
N LEU A 263 8.78 -18.31 -28.36
CA LEU A 263 8.69 -17.28 -29.39
C LEU A 263 10.08 -16.81 -29.83
N LEU A 264 10.93 -16.40 -28.89
CA LEU A 264 12.29 -15.92 -29.18
C LEU A 264 13.14 -17.02 -29.84
N THR A 265 13.06 -18.25 -29.34
CA THR A 265 13.77 -19.40 -29.91
C THR A 265 13.26 -19.73 -31.32
N GLY A 266 11.93 -19.75 -31.50
CA GLY A 266 11.27 -19.98 -32.78
C GLY A 266 11.65 -18.92 -33.81
N MET A 267 11.69 -17.64 -33.43
CA MET A 267 12.15 -16.55 -34.31
C MET A 267 13.60 -16.72 -34.75
N MET A 268 14.52 -17.09 -33.84
CA MET A 268 15.92 -17.35 -34.21
C MET A 268 16.06 -18.52 -35.20
N VAL A 269 15.31 -19.61 -34.96
CA VAL A 269 15.32 -20.79 -35.85
C VAL A 269 14.69 -20.46 -37.21
N ALA A 270 13.56 -19.75 -37.22
CA ALA A 270 12.88 -19.32 -38.45
C ALA A 270 13.75 -18.36 -39.27
N ALA A 271 14.35 -17.35 -38.62
CA ALA A 271 15.27 -16.42 -39.28
C ALA A 271 16.44 -17.16 -39.94
N LYS A 272 17.05 -18.14 -39.25
CA LYS A 272 18.11 -18.98 -39.84
C LYS A 272 17.62 -19.82 -41.01
N ARG A 273 16.36 -20.29 -41.00
CA ARG A 273 15.76 -21.06 -42.10
C ARG A 273 15.38 -20.20 -43.30
N VAL A 274 14.98 -18.95 -43.09
CA VAL A 274 14.59 -18.00 -44.16
C VAL A 274 15.84 -17.37 -44.77
N PHE A 275 16.73 -16.82 -43.96
CA PHE A 275 17.93 -16.10 -44.40
C PHE A 275 19.17 -17.01 -44.47
N LYS A 276 19.04 -18.21 -45.05
CA LYS A 276 20.10 -19.24 -45.07
C LYS A 276 21.44 -18.75 -45.62
N ARG A 277 21.40 -17.87 -46.64
CA ARG A 277 22.60 -17.37 -47.31
C ARG A 277 23.33 -16.33 -46.46
N GLU A 278 22.57 -15.46 -45.80
CA GLU A 278 23.11 -14.34 -45.01
C GLU A 278 23.55 -14.78 -43.62
N LEU A 279 22.81 -15.70 -42.99
CA LEU A 279 23.11 -16.26 -41.66
C LEU A 279 23.90 -17.57 -41.75
N LYS A 280 24.53 -17.87 -42.90
CA LYS A 280 25.29 -19.12 -43.12
C LYS A 280 26.41 -19.30 -42.09
N THR A 281 27.04 -18.20 -41.68
CA THR A 281 28.12 -18.16 -40.69
C THR A 281 27.62 -18.16 -39.25
N PHE A 282 26.31 -18.02 -39.01
CA PHE A 282 25.73 -18.02 -37.67
C PHE A 282 25.61 -19.45 -37.14
N PRO A 283 26.40 -19.84 -36.12
CA PRO A 283 26.47 -21.23 -35.68
C PRO A 283 25.21 -21.66 -34.94
N ALA A 284 24.82 -22.93 -35.06
CA ALA A 284 23.67 -23.46 -34.30
C ALA A 284 23.91 -23.43 -32.78
N SER A 285 25.17 -23.52 -32.35
CA SER A 285 25.55 -23.35 -30.95
C SER A 285 25.15 -21.98 -30.41
N ALA A 286 25.20 -20.90 -31.19
CA ALA A 286 24.75 -19.59 -30.74
C ALA A 286 23.23 -19.57 -30.45
N ILE A 287 22.41 -20.22 -31.28
CA ILE A 287 20.96 -20.34 -31.02
C ILE A 287 20.71 -21.10 -29.72
N TRP A 288 21.36 -22.24 -29.53
CA TRP A 288 21.20 -23.05 -28.32
C TRP A 288 21.74 -22.36 -27.07
N THR A 289 22.88 -21.68 -27.14
CA THR A 289 23.40 -20.89 -26.02
C THR A 289 22.45 -19.75 -25.65
N THR A 290 21.94 -19.00 -26.62
CA THR A 290 20.95 -17.96 -26.33
C THR A 290 19.66 -18.53 -25.76
N SER A 291 19.14 -19.62 -26.34
CA SER A 291 17.90 -20.26 -25.91
C SER A 291 17.98 -20.89 -24.52
N CYS A 292 19.08 -21.59 -24.20
CA CYS A 292 19.20 -22.35 -22.95
C CYS A 292 19.91 -21.61 -21.82
N VAL A 293 20.61 -20.50 -22.12
CA VAL A 293 21.36 -19.74 -21.10
C VAL A 293 20.85 -18.31 -21.01
N PHE A 294 20.93 -17.52 -22.08
CA PHE A 294 20.67 -16.09 -21.99
C PHE A 294 19.19 -15.74 -21.80
N ILE A 295 18.28 -16.44 -22.48
CA ILE A 295 16.84 -16.21 -22.29
C ILE A 295 16.42 -16.60 -20.86
N PRO A 296 16.74 -17.80 -20.33
CA PRO A 296 16.47 -18.13 -18.94
C PRO A 296 17.11 -17.17 -17.94
N ALA A 297 18.35 -16.73 -18.17
CA ALA A 297 19.02 -15.76 -17.31
C ALA A 297 18.28 -14.39 -17.32
N ALA A 298 17.85 -13.91 -18.48
CA ALA A 298 17.07 -12.67 -18.58
C ALA A 298 15.71 -12.79 -17.89
N ILE A 299 15.04 -13.93 -18.02
CA ILE A 299 13.79 -14.23 -17.30
C ILE A 299 14.05 -14.24 -15.79
N ALA A 300 15.11 -14.91 -15.32
CA ALA A 300 15.48 -14.92 -13.91
C ALA A 300 15.74 -13.50 -13.39
N LEU A 301 16.50 -12.69 -14.14
CA LEU A 301 16.76 -11.29 -13.78
C LEU A 301 15.47 -10.46 -13.74
N HIS A 302 14.51 -10.73 -14.62
CA HIS A 302 13.19 -10.08 -14.61
C HIS A 302 12.47 -10.31 -13.27
N PHE A 303 12.40 -11.56 -12.80
CA PHE A 303 11.81 -11.87 -11.51
C PHE A 303 12.64 -11.30 -10.35
N MET A 304 13.97 -11.42 -10.41
CA MET A 304 14.88 -10.89 -9.38
C MET A 304 14.78 -9.38 -9.21
N ALA A 305 14.50 -8.62 -10.27
CA ALA A 305 14.34 -7.17 -10.16
C ALA A 305 13.08 -6.75 -9.39
N GLY A 306 12.13 -7.66 -9.18
CA GLY A 306 10.87 -7.37 -8.48
C GLY A 306 9.75 -6.90 -9.40
N LYS A 307 8.52 -7.21 -8.98
CA LYS A 307 7.32 -6.95 -9.75
C LYS A 307 6.98 -5.47 -9.81
N GLN A 308 7.19 -4.72 -8.74
CA GLN A 308 6.85 -3.28 -8.74
C GLN A 308 7.82 -2.48 -9.63
N THR A 309 9.07 -2.94 -9.76
CA THR A 309 10.06 -2.36 -10.69
C THR A 309 9.72 -2.70 -12.13
N MET A 310 9.35 -3.97 -12.40
CA MET A 310 9.10 -4.43 -13.76
C MET A 310 7.72 -4.01 -14.28
N TRP A 311 6.69 -4.18 -13.46
CA TRP A 311 5.28 -3.94 -13.75
C TRP A 311 4.65 -3.08 -12.64
N PRO A 312 5.04 -1.80 -12.53
CA PRO A 312 4.43 -0.89 -11.56
C PRO A 312 2.94 -0.73 -11.84
N ILE A 313 2.14 -0.62 -10.79
CA ILE A 313 0.73 -0.25 -10.94
C ILE A 313 0.70 1.21 -11.40
N SER A 314 0.03 1.49 -12.52
CA SER A 314 -0.09 2.85 -13.04
C SER A 314 -0.89 3.73 -12.09
N PRO A 315 -0.66 5.05 -12.03
CA PRO A 315 -1.52 5.95 -11.28
C PRO A 315 -2.99 5.84 -11.72
N GLY A 316 -3.92 6.00 -10.77
CA GLY A 316 -5.36 5.91 -10.97
C GLY A 316 -6.05 4.95 -10.01
N VAL A 317 -7.26 4.56 -10.38
CA VAL A 317 -8.11 3.66 -9.59
C VAL A 317 -8.07 2.25 -10.17
N HIS A 318 -7.81 1.26 -9.32
CA HIS A 318 -7.65 -0.14 -9.71
C HIS A 318 -8.47 -1.07 -8.83
N GLU A 319 -8.99 -2.13 -9.42
CA GLU A 319 -9.56 -3.24 -8.66
C GLU A 319 -8.44 -3.93 -7.87
N MET A 320 -8.67 -4.21 -6.59
CA MET A 320 -7.72 -4.84 -5.69
C MET A 320 -8.44 -5.87 -4.81
N ASN A 321 -9.09 -6.84 -5.46
CA ASN A 321 -9.79 -7.94 -4.79
C ASN A 321 -8.86 -8.98 -4.15
N ARG A 322 -7.58 -9.01 -4.54
CA ARG A 322 -6.57 -9.92 -3.99
C ARG A 322 -5.31 -9.17 -3.67
N TYR A 323 -4.57 -9.68 -2.69
CA TYR A 323 -3.27 -9.17 -2.29
C TYR A 323 -3.27 -7.70 -1.81
N GLY A 324 -4.45 -7.11 -1.63
CA GLY A 324 -4.62 -5.90 -0.85
C GLY A 324 -4.58 -6.28 0.61
N CYS A 325 -3.75 -5.60 1.39
CA CYS A 325 -3.87 -5.65 2.83
C CYS A 325 -4.05 -4.28 3.44
N CYS A 326 -4.85 -4.41 4.50
CA CYS A 326 -4.84 -3.74 5.77
C CYS A 326 -5.85 -2.59 5.84
N SER A 327 -6.40 -2.38 7.03
CA SER A 327 -7.56 -1.51 7.29
C SER A 327 -7.21 -0.06 7.58
N GLN A 328 -5.96 0.37 7.31
CA GLN A 328 -5.44 1.71 7.65
C GLN A 328 -6.30 2.84 7.12
N GLY A 329 -6.90 2.67 5.93
CA GLY A 329 -7.83 3.64 5.39
C GLY A 329 -8.72 3.06 4.33
N LEU A 330 -9.99 2.91 4.65
CA LEU A 330 -11.03 2.38 3.78
C LEU A 330 -12.20 3.36 3.74
N VAL A 331 -12.62 3.76 2.53
CA VAL A 331 -13.78 4.65 2.34
C VAL A 331 -14.95 3.86 1.77
N PHE A 332 -16.01 3.74 2.57
CA PHE A 332 -17.23 3.00 2.25
C PHE A 332 -18.28 3.95 1.68
N PRO A 333 -18.95 3.60 0.57
CA PRO A 333 -20.15 4.30 0.15
C PRO A 333 -21.28 4.01 1.14
N ARG A 334 -22.09 5.01 1.47
CA ARG A 334 -23.20 4.86 2.42
C ARG A 334 -24.11 3.67 2.14
N SER A 335 -24.34 3.36 0.86
CA SER A 335 -25.29 2.34 0.42
C SER A 335 -24.92 0.91 0.79
N ILE A 336 -23.63 0.59 1.02
CA ILE A 336 -23.20 -0.78 1.35
C ILE A 336 -23.13 -1.03 2.86
N ILE A 337 -23.09 0.03 3.67
CA ILE A 337 -22.84 -0.05 5.11
C ILE A 337 -23.88 -0.92 5.84
N PRO A 338 -25.20 -0.78 5.62
CA PRO A 338 -26.18 -1.63 6.29
C PRO A 338 -25.98 -3.12 5.98
N ASP A 339 -25.79 -3.48 4.72
CA ASP A 339 -25.55 -4.86 4.28
C ASP A 339 -24.25 -5.42 4.88
N PHE A 340 -23.21 -4.59 4.97
CA PHE A 340 -21.94 -4.96 5.60
C PHE A 340 -22.12 -5.22 7.09
N LEU A 341 -22.74 -4.29 7.83
CA LEU A 341 -22.96 -4.40 9.27
C LEU A 341 -23.80 -5.63 9.63
N GLU A 342 -24.84 -5.95 8.86
CA GLU A 342 -25.67 -7.15 9.03
C GLU A 342 -24.85 -8.46 8.97
N ARG A 343 -23.75 -8.47 8.22
CA ARG A 343 -22.87 -9.63 8.03
C ARG A 343 -21.68 -9.68 8.97
N THR A 344 -21.50 -8.65 9.81
CA THR A 344 -20.42 -8.63 10.79
C THR A 344 -20.72 -9.59 11.94
N ASP A 345 -19.68 -10.30 12.38
CA ASP A 345 -19.79 -11.29 13.45
C ASP A 345 -18.70 -11.03 14.51
N LEU A 346 -19.15 -10.52 15.66
CA LEU A 346 -18.32 -10.19 16.83
C LEU A 346 -17.80 -11.43 17.58
N THR A 347 -18.28 -12.63 17.23
CA THR A 347 -17.85 -13.89 17.85
C THR A 347 -16.68 -14.56 17.12
N THR A 348 -16.25 -13.98 16.00
CA THR A 348 -15.13 -14.50 15.23
C THR A 348 -13.79 -14.15 15.86
N ASP A 349 -12.79 -14.99 15.60
CA ASP A 349 -11.38 -14.76 15.99
C ASP A 349 -10.61 -13.87 15.00
N TRP A 350 -11.34 -13.08 14.20
CA TRP A 350 -10.80 -12.31 13.07
C TRP A 350 -10.20 -10.97 13.53
N LEU A 351 -9.35 -10.42 12.67
CA LEU A 351 -8.98 -9.00 12.70
C LEU A 351 -9.94 -8.25 11.76
N VAL A 352 -10.07 -6.94 11.94
CA VAL A 352 -10.99 -6.09 11.14
C VAL A 352 -10.74 -6.25 9.64
N ASP A 353 -9.48 -6.17 9.21
CA ASP A 353 -9.10 -6.37 7.80
C ASP A 353 -9.56 -7.74 7.29
N MET A 354 -9.28 -8.82 8.02
CA MET A 354 -9.75 -10.16 7.65
C MET A 354 -11.28 -10.27 7.59
N MET A 355 -12.01 -9.61 8.52
CA MET A 355 -13.47 -9.61 8.51
C MET A 355 -14.00 -8.93 7.25
N VAL A 356 -13.52 -7.72 6.95
CA VAL A 356 -13.94 -6.97 5.76
C VAL A 356 -13.66 -7.78 4.49
N GLU A 357 -12.47 -8.35 4.38
CA GLU A 357 -12.10 -9.18 3.22
C GLU A 357 -12.96 -10.44 3.11
N LYS A 358 -13.22 -11.17 4.20
CA LYS A 358 -14.02 -12.41 4.10
C LYS A 358 -15.48 -12.15 3.75
N ILE A 359 -16.06 -11.07 4.28
CA ILE A 359 -17.44 -10.67 3.94
C ILE A 359 -17.50 -10.33 2.45
N ALA A 360 -16.59 -9.49 1.97
CA ALA A 360 -16.61 -9.07 0.59
C ALA A 360 -16.28 -10.20 -0.41
N ASP A 361 -15.47 -11.20 -0.04
CA ASP A 361 -15.27 -12.41 -0.85
C ASP A 361 -16.53 -13.28 -0.90
N ARG A 362 -17.19 -13.48 0.24
CA ARG A 362 -18.43 -14.27 0.33
C ARG A 362 -19.55 -13.67 -0.51
N GLU A 363 -19.68 -12.35 -0.47
CA GLU A 363 -20.75 -11.63 -1.16
C GLU A 363 -20.40 -11.22 -2.60
N GLY A 364 -19.15 -11.44 -3.02
CA GLY A 364 -18.66 -11.02 -4.34
C GLY A 364 -18.60 -9.50 -4.51
N TRP A 365 -18.32 -8.75 -3.44
CA TRP A 365 -18.22 -7.29 -3.49
C TRP A 365 -16.82 -6.85 -3.92
N THR A 366 -16.77 -6.03 -4.97
CA THR A 366 -15.53 -5.51 -5.52
C THR A 366 -14.86 -4.53 -4.55
N ARG A 367 -13.54 -4.54 -4.52
CA ARG A 367 -12.70 -3.63 -3.72
C ARG A 367 -11.82 -2.83 -4.65
N TRP A 368 -11.77 -1.53 -4.42
CA TRP A 368 -10.98 -0.61 -5.23
C TRP A 368 -9.83 -0.05 -4.40
N ALA A 369 -8.76 0.35 -5.06
CA ALA A 369 -7.63 1.07 -4.46
C ALA A 369 -7.24 2.26 -5.34
N VAL A 370 -6.83 3.35 -4.71
CA VAL A 370 -6.23 4.50 -5.39
C VAL A 370 -4.71 4.38 -5.40
N VAL A 371 -4.10 4.71 -6.54
CA VAL A 371 -2.65 4.69 -6.76
C VAL A 371 -2.20 6.06 -7.27
N PRO A 372 -1.16 6.69 -6.69
CA PRO A 372 -0.44 6.25 -5.50
C PRO A 372 -1.29 6.30 -4.21
N SER A 373 -0.80 5.66 -3.15
CA SER A 373 -1.47 5.59 -1.85
C SER A 373 -1.68 6.98 -1.26
N LEU A 374 -2.88 7.27 -0.76
CA LEU A 374 -3.21 8.57 -0.15
C LEU A 374 -2.88 8.63 1.35
N LEU A 375 -2.64 7.48 1.97
CA LEU A 375 -2.18 7.36 3.34
C LEU A 375 -0.86 6.58 3.40
N GLN A 376 -0.15 6.71 4.51
CA GLN A 376 1.00 5.91 4.89
C GLN A 376 0.87 5.49 6.35
N HIS A 377 1.21 4.25 6.67
CA HIS A 377 1.28 3.79 8.05
C HIS A 377 2.57 4.34 8.71
N ILE A 378 2.44 4.88 9.92
CA ILE A 378 3.55 5.48 10.69
C ILE A 378 3.80 4.79 12.03
N GLY A 379 2.96 3.82 12.40
CA GLY A 379 3.03 3.13 13.67
C GLY A 379 4.23 2.20 13.77
N ALA A 380 5.12 2.42 14.74
CA ALA A 380 6.23 1.49 15.01
C ALA A 380 5.85 0.36 15.99
N THR A 381 4.69 0.47 16.64
CA THR A 381 4.14 -0.49 17.61
C THR A 381 2.66 -0.68 17.36
N SER A 382 2.18 -1.93 17.43
CA SER A 382 0.79 -2.26 17.10
C SER A 382 -0.14 -2.07 18.30
N SER A 383 -1.35 -1.52 18.07
CA SER A 383 -2.43 -1.50 19.05
C SER A 383 -3.13 -2.87 19.21
N LYS A 384 -2.84 -3.83 18.34
CA LYS A 384 -3.48 -5.17 18.27
C LYS A 384 -2.86 -6.21 19.23
N GLY A 385 -1.89 -5.83 20.07
CA GLY A 385 -1.27 -6.69 21.10
C GLY A 385 0.15 -7.19 20.77
N TYR A 386 0.69 -8.06 21.65
CA TYR A 386 2.06 -8.58 21.54
C TYR A 386 2.29 -9.41 20.26
N GLY A 387 3.45 -9.21 19.62
CA GLY A 387 3.91 -10.00 18.46
C GLY A 387 3.62 -9.38 17.09
N PHE A 388 2.97 -8.21 17.03
CA PHE A 388 2.66 -7.51 15.77
C PHE A 388 3.59 -6.33 15.47
N ASP A 389 4.55 -6.02 16.34
CA ASP A 389 5.43 -4.84 16.21
C ASP A 389 6.40 -4.94 15.03
N ASP A 390 6.89 -6.15 14.72
CA ASP A 390 7.78 -6.36 13.57
C ASP A 390 7.02 -6.21 12.24
N SER A 391 5.77 -6.67 12.20
CA SER A 391 4.88 -6.43 11.05
C SER A 391 4.54 -4.95 10.90
N ALA A 392 4.20 -4.25 11.99
CA ALA A 392 3.86 -2.82 11.96
C ALA A 392 4.94 -1.96 11.29
N LYS A 393 6.21 -2.24 11.57
CA LYS A 393 7.35 -1.50 10.99
C LYS A 393 7.54 -1.70 9.48
N THR A 394 6.93 -2.73 8.91
CA THR A 394 7.06 -3.10 7.49
C THR A 394 5.81 -2.82 6.68
N LEU A 395 4.72 -2.36 7.32
CA LEU A 395 3.54 -1.86 6.64
C LEU A 395 3.88 -0.54 5.95
N TRP A 396 4.31 -0.62 4.71
CA TRP A 396 4.87 0.53 4.00
C TRP A 396 4.39 0.59 2.55
N ASN A 397 4.12 1.80 2.09
CA ASN A 397 3.87 2.10 0.69
C ASN A 397 5.03 2.94 0.15
N PHE A 398 5.90 2.34 -0.65
CA PHE A 398 7.12 3.00 -1.13
C PHE A 398 6.82 4.15 -2.08
N ARG A 399 5.66 4.11 -2.77
CA ARG A 399 5.19 5.17 -3.66
C ARG A 399 4.68 6.41 -2.91
N PHE A 400 4.26 6.27 -1.65
CA PHE A 400 3.90 7.42 -0.83
C PHE A 400 5.10 8.37 -0.64
N GLU A 401 6.31 7.83 -0.60
CA GLU A 401 7.53 8.62 -0.49
C GLU A 401 7.96 9.33 -1.78
N GLU A 402 7.25 9.11 -2.89
CA GLU A 402 7.51 9.72 -4.20
C GLU A 402 6.63 10.95 -4.46
N TYR A 403 5.70 11.29 -3.56
CA TYR A 403 4.92 12.52 -3.68
C TYR A 403 5.83 13.75 -3.69
N PRO A 404 5.49 14.81 -4.45
CA PRO A 404 6.26 16.04 -4.44
C PRO A 404 6.27 16.69 -3.05
N TYR A 405 7.47 17.01 -2.54
CA TYR A 405 7.66 17.81 -1.34
C TYR A 405 8.74 18.87 -1.55
N ILE A 406 8.67 19.94 -0.76
CA ILE A 406 9.78 20.87 -0.60
C ILE A 406 10.68 20.25 0.47
N GLY A 407 11.89 19.83 0.09
CA GLY A 407 12.90 19.44 1.07
C GLY A 407 13.23 20.67 1.91
N ILE A 408 13.00 20.57 3.22
CA ILE A 408 13.40 21.59 4.20
C ILE A 408 14.89 21.41 4.49
#